data_AF-A0A098GB80-F1
#
_entry.id   AF-A0A098GB80-F1
#
_cell.length_a   1.000
_cell.length_b   1.000
_cell.length_c   1.000
_cell.angle_alpha   90.00
_cell.angle_beta   90.00
_cell.angle_gamma   90.00
#
_symmetry.space_group_name_H-M   'P 1'
#
loop_
_entity.id
_entity.type
_entity.pdbx_description
1 polymer ?
#
loop_
_entity_poly.entity_id
_entity_poly.type
_entity_poly.pdbx_seq_one_letter_code
_entity_poly.pdbx_strand_id
1 'polypeptide(L)' 'MALIAAKKIKDKEKIKLEIDKDIYSEIQQYCSWAGINEIDYFFEEAAQLIFSKDKDWKNHQRPSKNVKKRETI' A
#
# COMPACT_ATOMS: atom_id res chain seq x y z
N MET A 1 35.15 -6.83 -6.57
CA MET A 1 34.10 -6.15 -7.36
C MET A 1 32.95 -5.84 -6.44
N ALA A 2 32.54 -4.58 -6.31
CA ALA A 2 31.35 -4.22 -5.55
C ALA A 2 30.12 -4.46 -6.42
N LEU A 3 29.22 -5.34 -5.97
CA LEU A 3 27.90 -5.54 -6.57
C LEU A 3 27.02 -4.36 -6.16
N ILE A 4 27.03 -3.28 -6.95
CA ILE A 4 26.06 -2.20 -6.80
C ILE A 4 24.73 -2.75 -7.30
N ALA A 5 23.92 -3.28 -6.38
CA ALA A 5 22.55 -3.65 -6.67
C ALA A 5 21.81 -2.35 -7.04
N ALA A 6 21.57 -2.14 -8.34
CA ALA A 6 20.79 -1.01 -8.82
C ALA A 6 19.45 -1.01 -8.08
N LYS A 7 19.21 0.05 -7.30
CA LYS A 7 17.98 0.26 -6.54
C LYS A 7 16.85 0.25 -7.58
N LYS A 8 16.04 -0.81 -7.63
CA LYS A 8 14.91 -0.92 -8.55
C LYS A 8 14.07 0.34 -8.40
N ILE A 9 14.08 1.16 -9.43
CA ILE A 9 13.16 2.29 -9.57
C ILE A 9 11.79 1.63 -9.65
N LYS A 10 10.97 1.83 -8.61
CA LYS A 10 9.61 1.32 -8.61
C LYS A 10 8.83 2.16 -9.63
N ASP A 11 8.14 1.50 -10.55
CA ASP A 11 7.14 2.14 -11.40
C ASP A 11 6.07 2.77 -10.49
N LYS A 12 6.07 4.10 -10.41
CA LYS A 12 5.06 4.88 -9.69
C LYS A 12 3.99 5.29 -10.68
N GLU A 13 2.73 5.04 -10.34
CA GLU A 13 1.59 5.50 -11.10
C GLU A 13 1.08 6.83 -10.54
N LYS A 14 0.84 7.82 -11.40
CA LYS A 14 0.27 9.10 -10.98
C LYS A 14 -1.24 8.96 -10.86
N ILE A 15 -1.75 9.12 -9.65
CA ILE A 15 -3.19 9.14 -9.37
C ILE A 15 -3.67 10.58 -9.21
N LYS A 16 -4.88 10.86 -9.71
CA LYS A 16 -5.61 12.10 -9.43
C LYS A 16 -6.64 11.79 -8.35
N LEU A 17 -6.57 12.46 -7.20
CA LEU A 17 -7.47 12.22 -6.07
C LEU A 17 -8.16 13.52 -5.65
N GLU A 18 -9.39 13.38 -5.20
CA GLU A 18 -10.15 14.42 -4.50
C GLU A 18 -10.42 13.91 -3.09
N ILE A 19 -10.08 14.71 -2.09
CA ILE A 19 -10.21 14.38 -0.67
C ILE A 19 -10.80 15.58 0.06
N ASP A 20 -11.50 15.30 1.16
CA ASP A 20 -11.99 16.33 2.05
C ASP A 20 -10.88 17.26 2.53
N LYS A 21 -11.20 18.56 2.62
CA LYS A 21 -10.24 19.61 2.94
C LYS A 21 -9.70 19.48 4.36
N ASP A 22 -10.56 19.14 5.32
CA ASP A 22 -10.17 19.05 6.73
C ASP A 22 -9.25 17.85 6.94
N ILE A 23 -9.58 16.71 6.32
CA ILE A 23 -8.72 15.53 6.31
C ILE A 23 -7.37 15.83 5.65
N TYR A 24 -7.38 16.51 4.50
CA TYR A 24 -6.13 16.90 3.83
C TYR A 24 -5.26 17.81 4.71
N SER A 25 -5.87 18.75 5.42
CA SER A 25 -5.15 19.63 6.35
C SER A 25 -4.49 18.85 7.48
N GLU A 26 -5.19 17.86 8.04
CA GLU A 26 -4.64 17.01 9.10
C GLU A 26 -3.46 16.16 8.58
N ILE A 27 -3.59 15.59 7.37
CA ILE A 27 -2.49 14.88 6.70
C ILE A 27 -1.28 15.79 6.54
N GLN A 28 -1.47 17.02 6.06
CA GLN A 28 -0.36 17.96 5.89
C GLN A 28 0.33 18.31 7.21
N GLN A 29 -0.45 18.54 8.28
CA GLN A 29 0.10 18.79 9.61
C GLN A 29 0.90 17.60 10.13
N TYR A 30 0.36 16.39 9.98
CA TYR A 30 1.04 15.16 10.36
C TYR A 30 2.35 14.98 9.57
N CYS A 31 2.32 15.16 8.25
CA CYS A 31 3.51 15.09 7.41
C CYS A 31 4.57 16.10 7.85
N SER A 32 4.17 17.34 8.18
CA SER A 32 5.09 18.35 8.68
C SER A 32 5.70 17.98 10.04
N TRP A 33 4.92 17.39 10.95
CA TRP A 33 5.40 16.94 12.26
C TRP A 33 6.35 15.74 12.16
N ALA A 34 6.03 14.78 11.28
CA ALA A 34 6.80 13.56 11.07
C ALA A 34 8.02 13.75 10.14
N GLY A 35 8.19 14.94 9.55
CA GLY A 35 9.27 15.21 8.59
C GLY A 35 9.09 14.47 7.24
N ILE A 36 7.84 14.22 6.85
CA ILE A 36 7.49 13.60 5.56
C ILE A 36 7.30 14.71 4.52
N ASN A 37 8.12 14.70 3.49
CA ASN A 37 8.10 15.73 2.44
C ASN A 37 7.17 15.38 1.27
N GLU A 38 6.86 14.10 1.07
CA GLU A 38 6.07 13.61 -0.04
C GLU A 38 4.73 13.05 0.46
N ILE A 39 3.62 13.66 0.03
CA ILE A 39 2.27 13.17 0.33
C ILE A 39 2.06 11.76 -0.24
N ASP A 40 2.67 11.46 -1.38
CA ASP A 40 2.66 10.13 -1.98
C ASP A 40 3.19 9.07 -1.00
N TYR A 41 4.26 9.39 -0.26
CA TYR A 41 4.84 8.50 0.73
C TYR A 41 3.88 8.25 1.90
N PHE A 42 3.17 9.28 2.36
CA PHE A 42 2.15 9.13 3.39
C PHE A 42 1.05 8.16 2.96
N PHE A 43 0.55 8.29 1.72
CA PHE A 43 -0.49 7.39 1.21
C PHE A 43 0.02 5.96 1.02
N GLU A 44 1.25 5.77 0.55
CA GLU A 44 1.86 4.44 0.44
C GLU A 44 1.98 3.74 1.81
N GLU A 45 2.50 4.44 2.83
CA GLU A 45 2.64 3.91 4.19
C GLU A 45 1.27 3.64 4.83
N ALA A 46 0.33 4.58 4.69
CA ALA A 46 -1.03 4.41 5.19
C ALA A 46 -1.73 3.20 4.56
N ALA A 47 -1.61 3.03 3.24
CA ALA A 47 -2.16 1.88 2.53
C ALA A 47 -1.49 0.57 3.00
N GLN A 48 -0.17 0.53 3.15
CA GLN A 48 0.53 -0.64 3.69
C GLN A 48 0.06 -1.00 5.10
N LEU A 49 -0.15 0.00 5.95
CA LEU A 49 -0.64 -0.20 7.30
C LEU A 49 -2.07 -0.74 7.31
N ILE A 50 -2.95 -0.22 6.45
CA ILE A 50 -4.31 -0.74 6.25
C ILE A 50 -4.24 -2.19 5.78
N PHE A 51 -3.48 -2.49 4.72
CA PHE A 51 -3.34 -3.86 4.21
C PHE A 51 -2.76 -4.84 5.25
N SER A 52 -1.90 -4.34 6.14
CA SER A 52 -1.32 -5.13 7.22
C SER A 52 -2.26 -5.33 8.41
N LYS A 53 -3.26 -4.47 8.61
CA LYS A 53 -4.19 -4.59 9.75
C LYS A 53 -5.54 -5.18 9.34
N ASP A 54 -5.96 -4.96 8.11
CA ASP A 54 -7.23 -5.41 7.58
C ASP A 54 -7.23 -6.94 7.39
N LYS A 55 -8.02 -7.63 8.23
CA LYS A 55 -8.13 -9.09 8.21
C LYS A 55 -8.90 -9.58 6.99
N ASP A 56 -9.89 -8.83 6.53
CA ASP A 56 -10.70 -9.16 5.37
C ASP A 56 -9.88 -9.04 4.10
N TRP A 57 -9.09 -7.98 3.97
CA TRP A 57 -8.12 -7.82 2.87
C TRP A 57 -7.09 -8.94 2.85
N LYS A 58 -6.52 -9.31 4.01
CA LYS A 58 -5.61 -10.45 4.11
C LYS A 58 -6.26 -11.77 3.75
N ASN A 59 -7.52 -11.97 4.12
CA ASN A 59 -8.27 -13.17 3.75
C ASN A 59 -8.61 -13.19 2.26
N HIS A 60 -8.89 -12.03 1.66
CA HIS A 60 -9.12 -11.87 0.23
C HIS A 60 -7.86 -12.18 -0.60
N GLN A 61 -6.69 -11.74 -0.13
CA GLN A 61 -5.41 -12.04 -0.79
C GLN A 61 -4.99 -13.51 -0.69
N ARG A 62 -5.59 -14.30 0.22
CA ARG A 62 -5.33 -15.73 0.24
C ARG A 62 -6.02 -16.32 -1.00
N PRO A 63 -5.27 -16.91 -1.94
CA PRO A 63 -5.90 -17.61 -3.04
C PRO A 63 -6.80 -18.68 -2.41
N SER A 64 -8.08 -18.71 -2.79
CA SER A 64 -9.02 -19.75 -2.39
C SER A 64 -8.45 -21.11 -2.73
N LYS A 65 -7.69 -21.72 -1.80
CA LYS A 65 -7.30 -23.12 -1.88
C LYS A 65 -8.56 -23.94 -1.56
N ASN A 66 -9.46 -24.07 -2.52
CA ASN A 66 -10.43 -25.16 -2.66
C ASN A 66 -11.37 -24.86 -3.84
N VAL A 67 -11.12 -25.46 -5.02
CA VAL A 67 -12.01 -26.46 -5.66
C VAL A 67 -11.20 -27.17 -6.76
N LYS A 68 -10.55 -28.30 -6.44
CA LYS A 68 -10.39 -29.47 -7.34
C LYS A 68 -10.12 -30.72 -6.47
N LYS A 69 -11.15 -31.20 -5.80
CA LYS A 69 -11.19 -32.57 -5.27
C LYS A 69 -12.60 -33.11 -5.50
N ARG A 70 -12.67 -34.32 -6.10
CA ARG A 70 -13.82 -35.09 -6.62
C ARG A 70 -14.05 -34.83 -8.12
N GLU A 71 -14.05 -35.80 -9.04
CA GLU A 71 -14.19 -37.25 -8.93
C GLU A 71 -13.06 -38.03 -9.66
N THR A 72 -12.50 -39.00 -8.94
CA THR A 72 -12.03 -40.27 -9.47
C THR A 72 -13.11 -41.26 -9.06
N ILE A 73 -13.90 -41.82 -9.99
CA ILE A 73 -14.09 -43.27 -10.29
C ILE A 73 -14.77 -43.33 -11.66
#